data_AF-A0A7C0V7R5-F1
#
_entry.id   AF-A0A7C0V7R5-F1
#
_cell.length_a   1.000
_cell.length_b   1.000
_cell.length_c   1.000
_cell.angle_alpha   90.00
_cell.angle_beta   90.00
_cell.angle_gamma   90.00
#
_symmetry.space_group_name_H-M   'P 1'
#
loop_
_entity.id
_entity.type
_entity.pdbx_description
1 polymer ?
#
loop_
_entity_poly.entity_id
_entity_poly.type
_entity_poly.pdbx_seq_one_letter_code
_entity_poly.pdbx_strand_id
1 'polypeptide(L)' 'MDLYVARQPIFSRKKELYGYELLFREGISNYFPDIDGDIATS' A
#
# COMPACT_ATOMS: atom_id res chain seq x y z
N MET A 1 18.92 7.12 9.22
CA MET A 1 17.46 7.23 9.44
C MET A 1 16.87 6.98 8.08
N ASP A 2 16.30 5.80 7.88
CA ASP A 2 15.89 5.33 6.56
C ASP A 2 14.40 5.59 6.39
N LEU A 3 14.02 6.20 5.27
CA LEU A 3 12.63 6.50 4.93
C LEU A 3 12.10 5.38 4.03
N TYR A 4 11.11 4.64 4.53
CA TYR A 4 10.47 3.57 3.77
C TYR A 4 9.10 4.04 3.26
N VAL A 5 8.89 3.94 1.94
CA VAL A 5 7.63 4.32 1.29
C VAL A 5 7.16 3.17 0.43
N ALA A 6 5.94 2.70 0.67
CA ALA A 6 5.23 1.77 -0.20
C ALA A 6 4.26 2.55 -1.10
N ARG A 7 3.85 1.94 -2.22
CA ARG A 7 2.88 2.51 -3.16
C ARG A 7 1.80 1.50 -3.49
N GLN A 8 0.54 1.94 -3.47
CA GLN A 8 -0.61 1.12 -3.83
C GLN A 8 -1.28 1.70 -5.10
N PRO A 9 -1.39 0.92 -6.20
CA PRO A 9 -2.06 1.39 -7.40
C PRO A 9 -3.57 1.50 -7.18
N ILE A 10 -4.14 2.62 -7.61
CA ILE A 10 -5.58 2.84 -7.69
C ILE A 10 -5.98 2.73 -9.16
N PHE A 11 -6.95 1.88 -9.45
CA PHE A 11 -7.44 1.65 -10.80
C PHE A 11 -8.79 2.35 -11.03
N SER A 12 -9.00 2.84 -12.25
CA SER A 12 -10.30 3.31 -12.71
C SER A 12 -11.29 2.15 -12.86
N ARG A 13 -12.57 2.44 -13.09
CA ARG A 13 -13.59 1.40 -13.37
C ARG A 13 -13.28 0.55 -14.61
N LYS A 14 -12.41 1.03 -15.51
CA LYS A 14 -11.94 0.31 -16.69
C LYS A 14 -10.65 -0.49 -16.42
N LYS A 15 -10.23 -0.60 -15.16
CA LYS A 15 -8.95 -1.20 -14.72
C LYS A 15 -7.71 -0.51 -15.28
N GLU A 16 -7.83 0.76 -15.66
CA GLU A 16 -6.70 1.58 -16.08
C GLU A 16 -6.05 2.21 -14.85
N LEU A 17 -4.72 2.32 -14.82
CA LEU A 17 -4.02 2.97 -13.72
C LEU A 17 -4.48 4.42 -13.60
N TYR A 18 -5.08 4.78 -12.47
CA TYR A 18 -5.54 6.14 -12.19
C TYR A 18 -4.49 6.92 -11.39
N GLY A 19 -3.78 6.23 -10.49
CA GLY A 19 -2.74 6.84 -9.67
C GLY A 19 -2.19 5.89 -8.62
N TYR A 20 -1.44 6.44 -7.67
CA TYR A 20 -0.90 5.70 -6.54
C TYR A 20 -1.20 6.41 -5.22
N GLU A 21 -1.58 5.65 -4.22
CA GLU A 21 -1.52 6.08 -2.82
C GLU A 21 -0.11 5.80 -2.27
N LEU A 22 0.45 6.76 -1.53
CA LEU A 22 1.75 6.62 -0.88
C LEU A 22 1.54 6.26 0.60
N LEU A 23 2.21 5.20 1.02
CA LEU A 23 2.12 4.66 2.37
C LEU A 23 3.49 4.79 3.04
N PHE A 24 3.59 5.66 4.04
CA PHE A 24 4.80 5.80 4.84
C PHE A 24 4.93 4.62 5.80
N ARG A 25 6.13 4.05 5.89
CA ARG A 25 6.43 2.89 6.73
C ARG A 25 7.63 3.20 7.62
N GLU A 26 7.62 2.63 8.82
CA GLU A 26 8.72 2.78 9.78
C GLU A 26 9.90 1.80 9.53
N GLY A 27 9.77 0.86 8.58
CA GLY A 27 10.80 -0.15 8.29
C GLY A 27 10.38 -1.23 7.29
N ILE A 28 11.33 -2.09 6.88
CA ILE A 28 11.09 -3.28 6.02
C ILE A 28 10.27 -4.35 6.77
N SER A 29 10.23 -4.30 8.10
CA SER A 29 9.52 -5.25 8.97
C SER A 29 7.99 -5.28 8.80
N ASN A 30 7.40 -4.32 8.08
CA ASN A 30 5.97 -4.29 7.74
C ASN A 30 5.72 -4.85 6.33
N TYR A 31 6.43 -5.92 5.97
CA TYR A 31 6.07 -6.73 4.82
C TYR A 31 4.73 -7.37 5.13
N PHE A 32 3.69 -7.01 4.36
CA PHE A 32 2.34 -7.58 4.37
C PHE A 32 2.06 -8.45 5.59
N PRO A 33 1.51 -7.89 6.69
CA PRO A 33 1.01 -8.76 7.75
C PRO A 33 0.05 -9.78 7.12
N ASP A 34 0.01 -10.99 7.66
CA ASP A 34 -0.87 -12.08 7.20
C ASP A 34 -2.33 -11.75 7.56
N ILE A 35 -2.80 -10.65 7.00
CA ILE A 35 -4.14 -10.10 7.10
C ILE A 35 -4.74 -10.16 5.71
N ASP A 36 -5.99 -10.58 5.68
CA ASP A 36 -6.81 -10.60 4.47
C ASP A 36 -6.78 -9.22 3.81
N GLY A 37 -6.43 -9.19 2.52
CA GLY A 37 -6.34 -7.98 1.71
C GLY A 37 -7.69 -7.28 1.52
N ASP A 38 -8.79 -7.96 1.86
CA ASP A 38 -10.13 -7.38 1.90
C ASP A 38 -10.44 -6.68 3.24
N ILE A 39 -9.55 -6.73 4.24
CA ILE A 39 -9.72 -6.08 5.53
C ILE A 39 -8.88 -4.80 5.62
N ALA A 40 -9.56 -3.66 5.79
CA ALA A 40 -8.90 -2.42 6.17
C ALA A 40 -8.38 -2.51 7.61
N THR A 41 -7.08 -2.31 7.81
CA THR A 41 -6.50 -2.15 9.15
C THR A 41 -6.75 -0.73 9.66
N SER A 42 -7.19 -0.59 10.92
CA SER A 42 -7.51 0.69 11.58
C SER A 42 -6.30 1.37 12.21
#